data_AF-A0AAX2AC22-F1
#
_entry.id   AF-A0AAX2AC22-F1
#
_cell.length_a   1.000
_cell.length_b   1.000
_cell.length_c   1.000
_cell.angle_alpha   90.00
_cell.angle_beta   90.00
_cell.angle_gamma   90.00
#
_symmetry.space_group_name_H-M   'P 1'
#
loop_
_entity.id
_entity.type
_entity.pdbx_description
1 polymer ?
#
loop_
_entity_poly.entity_id
_entity_poly.type
_entity_poly.pdbx_seq_one_letter_code
_entity_poly.pdbx_strand_id
1 'polypeptide(L)'
;NKVRNIVVLSTDKAVYPINAMGISKAMMEKVAVAKSRNLDDSETVISCTRYGNVMASRGSVIPLFINQIRTGKEITITDPNMTRFMMSLDDAVDLVMFAFKNARNGDIFVQKAPACTVELLAK
;
A
#
# COMPACT_ATOMS: atom_id res chain seq x y z
N ASN A 1 -16.00 -10.18 -21.58
CA ASN A 1 -14.86 -9.24 -21.56
C ASN A 1 -13.57 -10.03 -21.32
N LYS A 2 -12.59 -9.95 -22.24
CA LYS A 2 -11.27 -10.61 -22.15
C LYS A 2 -10.23 -9.61 -21.62
N VAL A 3 -10.26 -9.32 -20.32
CA VAL A 3 -9.33 -8.36 -19.70
C VAL A 3 -7.93 -8.98 -19.68
N ARG A 4 -6.93 -8.27 -20.20
CA ARG A 4 -5.55 -8.78 -20.29
C ARG A 4 -4.79 -8.71 -18.97
N ASN A 5 -4.83 -7.57 -18.28
CA ASN A 5 -4.04 -7.34 -17.07
C ASN A 5 -4.92 -6.83 -15.92
N ILE A 6 -4.79 -7.46 -14.76
CA ILE A 6 -5.45 -7.06 -13.52
C ILE A 6 -4.36 -6.88 -12.45
N VAL A 7 -4.25 -5.66 -11.92
CA VAL A 7 -3.34 -5.33 -10.82
C VAL A 7 -4.17 -5.05 -9.57
N VAL A 8 -4.03 -5.92 -8.57
CA VAL A 8 -4.76 -5.85 -7.31
C VAL A 8 -3.94 -5.06 -6.29
N LEU A 9 -4.51 -3.96 -5.79
CA LEU A 9 -3.86 -3.07 -4.82
C LEU A 9 -4.05 -3.59 -3.40
N SER A 10 -2.95 -3.93 -2.72
CA SER A 10 -2.91 -4.35 -1.32
C SER A 10 -2.13 -3.38 -0.44
N THR A 11 -1.97 -3.72 0.84
CA THR A 11 -1.39 -2.86 1.89
C THR A 11 -0.39 -3.65 2.72
N ASP A 12 0.61 -2.95 3.27
CA ASP A 12 1.49 -3.46 4.34
C ASP A 12 0.71 -4.18 5.47
N LYS A 13 -0.51 -3.74 5.78
CA LYS A 13 -1.34 -4.32 6.85
C LYS A 13 -1.90 -5.70 6.53
N ALA A 14 -1.73 -6.19 5.28
CA ALA A 14 -2.03 -7.57 4.91
C ALA A 14 -0.97 -8.56 5.43
N VAL A 15 0.22 -8.06 5.83
CA VAL A 15 1.30 -8.88 6.40
C VAL A 15 1.15 -8.90 7.92
N TYR A 16 1.05 -10.09 8.50
CA TYR A 16 0.78 -10.29 9.94
C TYR A 16 -0.37 -9.40 10.45
N PRO A 17 -1.57 -9.53 9.86
CA PRO A 17 -2.67 -8.61 10.10
C PRO A 17 -3.21 -8.75 11.53
N ILE A 18 -3.33 -7.62 12.23
CA ILE A 18 -3.90 -7.54 13.59
C ILE A 18 -5.29 -6.88 13.62
N ASN A 19 -5.76 -6.36 12.49
CA ASN A 19 -7.06 -5.70 12.37
C ASN A 19 -7.85 -6.24 11.17
N ALA A 20 -9.17 -6.06 11.20
CA ALA A 20 -10.10 -6.60 10.20
C ALA A 20 -9.80 -6.11 8.77
N MET A 21 -9.35 -4.85 8.60
CA MET A 21 -8.95 -4.31 7.30
C MET A 21 -7.72 -5.06 6.75
N GLY A 22 -6.71 -5.28 7.60
CA GLY A 22 -5.54 -6.08 7.23
C GLY A 22 -5.90 -7.51 6.87
N ILE A 23 -6.78 -8.17 7.64
CA ILE A 23 -7.26 -9.53 7.38
C ILE A 23 -7.99 -9.61 6.03
N SER A 24 -8.88 -8.66 5.73
CA SER A 24 -9.62 -8.66 4.46
C SER A 24 -8.68 -8.48 3.26
N LYS A 25 -7.64 -7.65 3.40
CA LYS A 25 -6.62 -7.47 2.35
C LYS A 25 -5.70 -8.68 2.22
N ALA A 26 -5.33 -9.32 3.33
CA ALA A 26 -4.59 -10.58 3.31
C ALA A 26 -5.38 -11.68 2.57
N MET A 27 -6.68 -11.79 2.83
CA MET A 27 -7.52 -12.73 2.08
C MET A 27 -7.67 -12.35 0.61
N MET A 28 -7.85 -11.07 0.30
CA MET A 28 -7.91 -10.59 -1.09
C MET A 28 -6.68 -11.05 -1.89
N GLU A 29 -5.47 -10.96 -1.32
CA GLU A 29 -4.25 -11.46 -1.95
C GLU A 29 -4.29 -12.98 -2.18
N LYS A 30 -4.73 -13.75 -1.18
CA LYS A 30 -4.86 -15.22 -1.32
C LYS A 30 -5.85 -15.59 -2.41
N VAL A 31 -6.97 -14.88 -2.53
CA VAL A 31 -7.97 -15.09 -3.59
C VAL A 31 -7.38 -14.75 -4.96
N ALA A 32 -6.69 -13.61 -5.09
CA ALA A 32 -6.05 -13.20 -6.35
C ALA A 32 -5.02 -14.23 -6.83
N VAL A 33 -4.12 -14.67 -5.94
CA VAL A 33 -3.11 -15.70 -6.24
C VAL A 33 -3.73 -17.07 -6.50
N ALA A 34 -4.81 -17.44 -5.80
CA ALA A 34 -5.50 -18.70 -6.08
C ALA A 34 -6.16 -18.68 -7.46
N LYS A 35 -6.73 -17.54 -7.88
CA LYS A 35 -7.36 -17.41 -9.19
C LYS A 35 -6.35 -17.39 -10.32
N SER A 36 -5.19 -16.76 -10.12
CA SER A 36 -4.13 -16.66 -11.13
C SER A 36 -3.57 -18.03 -11.57
N ARG A 37 -3.60 -19.04 -10.69
CA ARG A 37 -3.14 -20.42 -11.00
C ARG A 37 -3.92 -21.13 -12.11
N ASN A 38 -5.15 -20.70 -12.38
CA ASN A 38 -6.02 -21.32 -13.38
C ASN A 38 -6.04 -20.52 -14.69
N LEU A 39 -5.13 -19.56 -14.85
CA LEU A 39 -5.07 -18.67 -16.01
C LEU A 39 -3.77 -18.92 -16.78
N ASP A 40 -3.87 -18.80 -18.10
CA ASP A 40 -2.71 -18.71 -18.98
C ASP A 40 -2.25 -17.25 -19.04
N ASP A 41 -0.94 -17.02 -18.89
CA ASP A 41 -0.30 -15.70 -18.98
C ASP A 41 -0.58 -15.01 -20.34
N SER A 42 -0.90 -15.78 -21.38
CA SER A 42 -1.26 -15.26 -22.71
C SER A 42 -2.69 -14.70 -22.82
N GLU A 43 -3.58 -15.01 -21.86
CA GLU A 43 -4.96 -14.54 -21.84
C GLU A 43 -5.20 -13.44 -20.80
N THR A 44 -4.95 -13.75 -19.53
CA THR A 44 -5.18 -12.84 -18.41
C THR A 44 -4.09 -13.03 -17.36
N VAL A 45 -3.43 -11.92 -17.01
CA VAL A 45 -2.47 -11.83 -15.92
C VAL A 45 -3.12 -11.16 -14.72
N ILE A 46 -3.14 -11.86 -13.58
CA ILE A 46 -3.53 -11.31 -12.28
C ILE A 46 -2.29 -11.18 -11.41
N SER A 47 -2.04 -9.98 -10.93
CA SER A 47 -0.94 -9.66 -10.02
C SER A 47 -1.41 -8.80 -8.86
N CYS A 48 -0.57 -8.67 -7.83
CA CYS A 48 -0.79 -7.79 -6.71
C CYS A 48 0.36 -6.79 -6.57
N THR A 49 0.05 -5.60 -6.06
CA THR A 49 1.04 -4.68 -5.51
C THR A 49 0.76 -4.49 -4.03
N ARG A 50 1.82 -4.35 -3.22
CA ARG A 50 1.70 -4.09 -1.79
C ARG A 50 2.64 -2.96 -1.41
N TYR A 51 2.06 -1.92 -0.81
CA TYR A 51 2.81 -0.78 -0.32
C TYR A 51 2.21 -0.25 1.00
N GLY A 52 3.01 0.57 1.69
CA GLY A 52 2.63 1.18 2.95
C GLY A 52 1.78 2.43 2.77
N ASN A 53 1.87 3.32 3.74
CA ASN A 53 1.19 4.61 3.69
C ASN A 53 1.77 5.49 2.57
N VAL A 54 0.89 6.09 1.78
CA VAL A 54 1.26 7.13 0.82
C VAL A 54 1.27 8.47 1.57
N MET A 55 2.37 9.19 1.45
CA MET A 55 2.55 10.49 2.08
C MET A 55 1.49 11.49 1.61
N ALA A 56 1.02 12.32 2.53
CA ALA A 56 0.01 13.36 2.28
C ALA A 56 -1.33 12.83 1.69
N SER A 57 -1.62 11.53 1.79
CA SER A 57 -2.91 11.00 1.36
C SER A 57 -4.05 11.58 2.22
N ARG A 58 -5.26 11.67 1.66
CA ARG A 58 -6.43 12.18 2.36
C ARG A 58 -6.65 11.41 3.68
N GLY A 59 -6.83 12.14 4.78
CA GLY A 59 -7.05 11.57 6.12
C GLY A 59 -5.83 10.90 6.76
N SER A 60 -4.63 11.07 6.19
CA SER A 60 -3.39 10.61 6.80
C SER A 60 -2.87 11.59 7.86
N VAL A 61 -1.79 11.20 8.55
CA VAL A 61 -1.21 11.96 9.65
C VAL A 61 -0.61 13.29 9.21
N ILE A 62 -0.01 13.38 8.01
CA ILE A 62 0.64 14.60 7.52
C ILE A 62 -0.37 15.75 7.34
N PRO A 63 -1.50 15.58 6.63
CA PRO A 63 -2.53 16.62 6.54
C PRO A 63 -3.15 16.97 7.90
N LEU A 64 -3.27 15.99 8.81
CA LEU A 64 -3.77 16.23 10.17
C LEU A 64 -2.83 17.18 10.93
N PHE A 65 -1.54 16.89 10.94
CA PHE A 65 -0.53 17.72 11.62
C PHE A 65 -0.48 19.13 11.03
N ILE A 66 -0.49 19.25 9.69
CA ILE A 66 -0.56 20.55 9.01
C ILE A 66 -1.80 21.33 9.44
N ASN A 67 -2.96 20.68 9.54
CA ASN A 67 -4.19 21.33 9.98
C ASN A 67 -4.15 21.73 11.46
N GLN A 68 -3.57 20.91 12.33
CA GLN A 68 -3.39 21.22 13.76
C GLN A 68 -2.53 22.47 13.92
N ILE A 69 -1.37 22.52 13.24
CA ILE A 69 -0.47 23.68 13.23
C ILE A 69 -1.21 24.94 12.73
N ARG A 70 -1.90 24.85 11.58
CA ARG A 70 -2.63 25.99 11.00
C ARG A 70 -3.77 26.51 11.87
N THR A 71 -4.36 25.65 12.70
CA THR A 71 -5.47 26.01 13.59
C THR A 71 -5.00 26.31 15.01
N GLY A 72 -3.69 26.40 15.26
CA GLY A 72 -3.13 26.66 16.58
C GLY A 72 -3.39 25.55 17.60
N LYS A 73 -3.66 24.33 17.13
CA LYS A 73 -3.88 23.15 17.97
C LYS A 73 -2.56 22.39 18.16
N GLU A 74 -2.43 21.74 19.30
CA GLU A 74 -1.32 20.85 19.58
C GLU A 74 -1.29 19.64 18.63
N ILE A 75 -0.10 19.19 18.27
CA ILE A 75 0.10 18.01 17.42
C ILE A 75 -0.19 16.76 18.23
N THR A 76 -1.15 15.95 17.77
CA THR A 76 -1.53 14.72 18.47
C THR A 76 -0.69 13.53 18.01
N ILE A 77 0.29 13.13 18.83
CA ILE A 77 1.11 11.93 18.60
C ILE A 77 0.53 10.76 19.40
N THR A 78 0.33 9.62 18.74
CA THR A 78 -0.14 8.39 19.41
C THR A 78 0.99 7.67 20.14
N ASP A 79 2.04 7.30 19.39
CA ASP A 79 3.28 6.73 19.91
C ASP A 79 4.45 7.32 19.11
N PRO A 80 5.38 8.07 19.75
CA PRO A 80 6.50 8.72 19.07
C PRO A 80 7.45 7.71 18.39
N ASN A 81 7.60 6.51 18.95
CA ASN A 81 8.53 5.48 18.46
C ASN A 81 7.97 4.67 17.29
N MET A 82 6.68 4.84 16.97
CA MET A 82 6.03 4.14 15.89
C MET A 82 6.70 4.46 14.55
N THR A 83 7.19 3.45 13.84
CA THR A 83 7.81 3.61 12.51
C THR A 83 6.83 3.34 11.38
N ARG A 84 6.93 4.09 10.28
CA ARG A 84 6.16 3.86 9.05
C ARG A 84 7.05 3.96 7.82
N PHE A 85 6.81 3.08 6.85
CA PHE A 85 7.37 3.24 5.51
C PHE A 85 6.75 4.45 4.85
N MET A 86 7.59 5.29 4.26
CA MET A 86 7.20 6.53 3.60
C MET A 86 7.34 6.35 2.09
N MET A 87 6.22 6.49 1.39
CA MET A 87 6.14 6.35 -0.06
C MET A 87 5.42 7.57 -0.63
N SER A 88 5.95 8.18 -1.68
CA SER A 88 5.24 9.25 -2.37
C SER A 88 4.06 8.70 -3.19
N LEU A 89 3.15 9.56 -3.65
CA LEU A 89 2.09 9.13 -4.55
C LEU A 89 2.68 8.63 -5.87
N ASP A 90 3.72 9.30 -6.37
CA ASP A 90 4.40 8.96 -7.62
C ASP A 90 5.05 7.57 -7.52
N ASP A 91 5.72 7.27 -6.41
CA ASP A 91 6.29 5.94 -6.15
C ASP A 91 5.20 4.84 -6.20
N ALA A 92 4.05 5.09 -5.57
CA ALA A 92 2.95 4.14 -5.57
C ALA A 92 2.37 3.92 -6.98
N VAL A 93 2.29 4.97 -7.79
CA VAL A 93 1.90 4.89 -9.21
C VAL A 93 2.93 4.09 -10.00
N ASP A 94 4.22 4.37 -9.82
CA ASP A 94 5.31 3.68 -10.50
C ASP A 94 5.32 2.18 -10.18
N LEU A 95 5.09 1.81 -8.92
CA LEU A 95 4.94 0.40 -8.52
C LEU A 95 3.78 -0.30 -9.26
N VAL A 96 2.64 0.38 -9.39
CA VAL A 96 1.48 -0.16 -10.13
C VAL A 96 1.79 -0.28 -11.62
N MET A 97 2.43 0.72 -12.21
CA MET A 97 2.83 0.69 -13.62
C MET A 97 3.90 -0.36 -13.89
N PHE A 98 4.80 -0.60 -12.93
CA PHE A 98 5.80 -1.65 -13.00
C PHE A 98 5.13 -3.04 -13.00
N ALA A 99 4.21 -3.29 -12.05
CA ALA A 99 3.44 -4.53 -12.02
C ALA A 99 2.63 -4.72 -13.31
N PHE A 100 1.95 -3.68 -13.79
CA PHE A 100 1.16 -3.74 -15.01
C PHE A 100 1.96 -4.17 -16.25
N LYS A 101 3.23 -3.77 -16.34
CA LYS A 101 4.11 -4.07 -17.49
C LYS A 101 4.87 -5.39 -17.37
N ASN A 102 5.21 -5.81 -16.15
CA ASN A 102 6.20 -6.88 -15.92
C ASN A 102 5.65 -8.10 -15.19
N ALA A 103 4.41 -8.06 -14.69
CA ALA A 103 3.86 -9.15 -13.89
C ALA A 103 3.62 -10.44 -14.69
N ARG A 104 3.76 -11.55 -13.97
CA ARG A 104 3.20 -12.86 -14.33
C ARG A 104 2.12 -13.26 -13.34
N ASN A 105 1.35 -14.30 -13.66
CA ASN A 105 0.25 -14.73 -12.81
C ASN A 105 0.71 -15.06 -11.39
N GLY A 106 0.11 -14.38 -10.41
CA GLY A 106 0.35 -14.59 -8.98
C GLY A 106 1.48 -13.76 -8.36
N ASP A 107 2.16 -12.92 -9.14
CA ASP A 107 3.21 -12.05 -8.62
C ASP A 107 2.66 -11.05 -7.59
N ILE A 108 3.48 -10.76 -6.57
CA ILE A 108 3.24 -9.70 -5.59
C ILE A 108 4.44 -8.76 -5.56
N PHE A 109 4.28 -7.54 -6.06
CA PHE A 109 5.33 -6.54 -6.11
C PHE A 109 5.32 -5.66 -4.86
N VAL A 110 6.52 -5.43 -4.32
CA VAL A 110 6.76 -4.53 -3.18
C VAL A 110 7.92 -3.60 -3.54
N GLN A 111 7.71 -2.30 -3.38
CA GLN A 111 8.77 -1.32 -3.58
C GLN A 111 9.53 -1.09 -2.28
N LYS A 112 10.86 -1.05 -2.35
CA LYS A 112 11.71 -0.66 -1.23
C LYS A 112 11.46 0.81 -0.92
N ALA A 113 11.19 1.12 0.34
CA ALA A 113 10.89 2.46 0.80
C ALA A 113 11.66 2.77 2.10
N PRO A 114 12.08 4.02 2.32
CA PRO A 114 12.61 4.44 3.61
C PRO A 114 11.52 4.43 4.68
N ALA A 115 11.92 4.44 5.95
CA ALA A 115 11.00 4.56 7.09
C ALA A 115 11.41 5.71 8.00
N CYS A 116 10.44 6.28 8.71
CA CYS A 116 10.71 7.21 9.80
C CYS A 116 9.78 6.97 10.99
N THR A 117 10.20 7.42 12.17
CA THR A 117 9.38 7.46 13.38
C THR A 117 8.36 8.59 13.30
N VAL A 118 7.21 8.46 13.96
CA VAL A 118 6.20 9.54 14.06
C VAL A 118 6.79 10.77 14.75
N GLU A 119 7.69 10.61 15.72
CA GLU A 119 8.39 11.73 16.35
C GLU A 119 9.21 12.54 15.34
N LEU A 120 10.08 11.88 14.56
CA LEU A 120 10.84 12.53 13.49
C LEU A 120 9.94 13.20 12.44
N LEU A 121 8.75 12.65 12.17
CA LEU A 121 7.79 13.24 11.25
C LEU A 121 7.11 14.50 11.81
N ALA A 122 6.95 14.58 13.13
CA ALA A 122 6.24 15.66 13.81
C ALA A 122 7.13 16.87 14.15
N LYS A 123 8.45 16.65 14.24
CA LYS A 123 9.46 17.69 14.50
C LYS A 123 9.79 18.46 13.22
#